data_AF-A0A835IXP9-F1
#
_entry.id   AF-A0A835IXP9-F1
#
_cell.length_a   1.000
_cell.length_b   1.000
_cell.length_c   1.000
_cell.angle_alpha   90.00
_cell.angle_beta   90.00
_cell.angle_gamma   90.00
#
_symmetry.space_group_name_H-M   'P 1'
#
loop_
_entity.id
_entity.type
_entity.pdbx_description
1 polymer ?
#
loop_
_entity_poly.entity_id
_entity_poly.type
_entity_poly.pdbx_seq_one_letter_code
_entity_poly.pdbx_strand_id
1 'polypeptide(L)'
;MAYKDEVEALHKYVVRGSEYEAREVKRQMKETLSPQGCWDTFTHHRCIVVDTRASGNNRKITSFIGGLDLCDGHYDTPKHRLFRDLDIVFANDFHNPTFLVSADNLTK
;
A
#
# COMPACT_ATOMS: atom_id res chain seq x y z
N MET A 1 16.18 -11.32 6.62
CA MET A 1 16.23 -11.73 5.20
C MET A 1 15.03 -11.21 4.40
N ALA A 2 13.87 -10.95 5.02
CA ALA A 2 12.68 -10.36 4.40
C ALA A 2 12.87 -8.95 3.78
N TYR A 3 13.81 -8.15 4.29
CA TYR A 3 14.00 -6.77 3.83
C TYR A 3 14.56 -6.63 2.40
N LYS A 4 15.20 -7.68 1.86
CA LYS A 4 15.69 -7.65 0.47
C LYS A 4 14.59 -7.92 -0.56
N ASP A 5 13.57 -8.69 -0.18
CA ASP A 5 12.49 -9.08 -1.09
C ASP A 5 11.50 -7.93 -1.35
N GLU A 6 11.29 -7.03 -0.37
CA GLU A 6 10.44 -5.85 -0.53
C GLU A 6 11.03 -4.80 -1.48
N VAL A 7 12.37 -4.68 -1.56
CA VAL A 7 13.06 -3.70 -2.41
C VAL A 7 12.96 -4.06 -3.89
N GLU A 8 12.89 -5.35 -4.24
CA GLU A 8 12.64 -5.78 -5.62
C GLU A 8 11.20 -5.48 -6.07
N ALA A 9 10.22 -5.50 -5.15
CA ALA A 9 8.82 -5.32 -5.49
C ALA A 9 8.44 -3.89 -5.94
N LEU A 10 9.03 -2.86 -5.33
CA LEU A 10 8.74 -1.45 -5.66
C LEU A 10 9.34 -1.02 -7.01
N HIS A 11 10.55 -1.50 -7.34
CA HIS A 11 11.17 -1.31 -8.66
C HIS A 11 10.58 -2.21 -9.76
N LYS A 12 9.76 -3.20 -9.41
CA LYS A 12 9.16 -4.14 -10.37
C LYS A 12 8.09 -3.48 -11.24
N TYR A 13 7.33 -2.52 -10.70
CA TYR A 13 6.18 -1.92 -11.40
C TYR A 13 6.48 -0.56 -12.02
N VAL A 14 7.35 0.25 -11.40
CA VAL A 14 7.86 1.48 -12.02
C VAL A 14 9.09 1.11 -12.85
N VAL A 15 8.87 0.91 -14.15
CA VAL A 15 9.93 0.55 -15.10
C VAL A 15 10.99 1.66 -15.12
N ARG A 16 12.26 1.28 -14.92
CA ARG A 16 13.39 2.19 -15.00
C ARG A 16 13.39 2.88 -16.38
N GLY A 17 13.23 4.20 -16.39
CA GLY A 17 13.11 5.01 -17.63
C GLY A 17 11.68 5.40 -18.02
N SER A 18 10.67 4.99 -17.26
CA SER A 18 9.33 5.59 -17.35
C SER A 18 9.34 7.05 -16.84
N GLU A 19 8.28 7.80 -17.14
CA GLU A 19 8.08 9.16 -16.61
C GLU A 19 7.70 9.18 -15.12
N TYR A 20 7.45 8.01 -14.53
CA TYR A 20 7.10 7.86 -13.13
C TYR A 20 8.35 7.65 -12.27
N GLU A 21 8.37 8.30 -11.11
CA GLU A 21 9.44 8.16 -10.13
C GLU A 21 8.90 7.56 -8.83
N ALA A 22 9.55 6.51 -8.35
CA ALA A 22 9.29 5.93 -7.03
C ALA A 22 10.55 6.03 -6.17
N ARG A 23 10.39 6.43 -4.90
CA ARG A 23 11.49 6.51 -3.93
C ARG A 23 11.10 5.83 -2.63
N GLU A 24 12.00 5.00 -2.11
CA GLU A 24 11.90 4.50 -0.74
C GLU A 24 12.24 5.65 0.23
N VAL A 25 11.41 5.86 1.24
CA VAL A 25 11.60 6.93 2.24
C VAL A 25 11.71 6.28 3.61
N LYS A 26 12.90 6.37 4.21
CA LYS A 26 13.19 5.84 5.54
C LYS A 26 12.75 6.81 6.63
N ARG A 27 12.09 6.29 7.67
CA ARG A 27 11.68 7.07 8.85
C ARG A 27 12.67 6.84 9.98
N GLN A 28 13.28 7.91 10.49
CA GLN A 28 14.14 7.85 11.67
C GLN A 28 13.43 8.49 12.88
N MET A 29 13.50 7.85 14.04
CA MET A 29 13.05 8.46 15.29
C MET A 29 13.96 9.62 15.68
N LYS A 30 13.38 10.68 16.25
CA LYS A 30 14.17 11.61 17.07
C LYS A 30 14.59 10.84 18.33
N GLU A 31 15.88 10.91 18.67
CA GLU A 31 16.61 10.05 19.63
C GLU A 31 16.01 9.92 21.04
N THR A 32 14.98 10.70 21.39
CA THR A 32 14.37 10.78 22.72
C THR A 32 13.53 9.55 23.12
N LEU A 33 13.31 8.57 22.23
CA LEU A 33 12.34 7.48 22.44
C LEU A 33 12.82 6.07 22.04
N SER A 34 14.11 5.81 21.87
CA SER A 34 14.60 4.47 21.48
C SER A 34 15.13 3.65 22.66
N PRO A 35 14.35 2.75 23.28
CA PRO A 35 14.90 1.53 23.87
C PRO A 35 15.70 0.80 22.78
N GLN A 36 16.86 0.22 23.12
CA GLN A 36 17.71 -0.46 22.15
C GLN A 36 16.94 -1.60 21.44
N GLY A 37 16.49 -1.38 20.19
CA GLY A 37 15.98 -2.46 19.33
C GLY A 37 14.67 -2.24 18.55
N CYS A 38 13.96 -1.10 18.65
CA CYS A 38 12.66 -0.92 17.98
C CYS A 38 12.65 0.01 16.74
N TRP A 39 13.81 0.22 16.12
CA TRP A 39 14.02 1.22 15.04
C TRP A 39 13.01 1.16 13.89
N ASP A 40 12.44 -0.02 13.60
CA ASP A 40 11.57 -0.26 12.45
C ASP A 40 10.05 -0.15 12.77
N THR A 41 9.67 0.25 13.98
CA THR A 41 8.25 0.32 14.39
C THR A 41 7.50 1.56 13.90
N PHE A 42 8.19 2.53 13.30
CA PHE A 42 7.59 3.79 12.84
C PHE A 42 7.54 3.85 11.32
N THR A 43 6.33 4.01 10.78
CA THR A 43 6.09 4.05 9.33
C THR A 43 5.63 5.44 8.87
N HIS A 44 5.88 5.78 7.59
CA HIS A 44 5.26 6.97 6.98
C HIS A 44 3.82 6.63 6.58
N HIS A 45 2.84 7.35 7.16
CA HIS A 45 1.46 7.26 6.70
C HIS A 45 1.31 8.04 5.39
N ARG A 46 0.52 7.53 4.46
CA ARG A 46 0.51 7.99 3.06
C ARG A 46 -0.64 8.98 2.79
N CYS A 47 -0.51 9.74 1.71
CA CYS A 47 -1.56 10.60 1.16
C CYS A 47 -1.42 10.68 -0.37
N ILE A 48 -2.50 11.07 -1.06
CA ILE A 48 -2.52 11.29 -2.51
C ILE A 48 -2.64 12.78 -2.77
N VAL A 49 -1.79 13.33 -3.63
CA VAL A 49 -1.83 14.73 -4.07
C VAL A 49 -1.92 14.76 -5.58
N VAL A 50 -2.93 15.44 -6.11
CA VAL A 50 -3.19 15.53 -7.54
C VAL A 50 -3.50 16.96 -7.95
N ASP A 51 -3.12 17.31 -9.17
CA ASP A 51 -3.56 18.56 -9.79
C ASP A 51 -4.92 18.35 -10.47
N THR A 52 -5.90 19.17 -10.11
CA THR A 52 -7.28 19.08 -10.61
C THR A 52 -7.76 20.41 -11.20
N ARG A 53 -8.86 20.35 -11.97
CA ARG A 53 -9.46 21.52 -12.61
C ARG A 53 -10.08 22.47 -11.59
N ALA A 54 -9.80 23.76 -11.74
CA ALA A 54 -10.48 24.85 -11.02
C ALA A 54 -11.40 25.65 -11.97
N SER A 55 -11.94 26.79 -11.53
CA SER A 55 -12.77 27.65 -12.37
C SER A 55 -11.97 28.24 -13.54
N GLY A 56 -12.64 28.42 -14.69
CA GLY A 56 -12.01 28.94 -15.90
C GLY A 56 -10.92 28.03 -16.45
N ASN A 57 -9.74 28.60 -16.75
CA ASN A 57 -8.57 27.85 -17.21
C ASN A 57 -7.54 27.60 -16.08
N ASN A 58 -7.97 27.72 -14.82
CA ASN A 58 -7.09 27.54 -13.67
C ASN A 58 -7.03 26.07 -13.22
N ARG A 59 -5.95 25.73 -12.50
CA ARG A 59 -5.73 24.45 -11.84
C ARG A 59 -5.64 24.65 -10.33
N LYS A 60 -5.91 23.59 -9.56
CA LYS A 60 -5.77 23.59 -8.09
C LYS A 60 -5.16 22.28 -7.63
N ILE A 61 -4.43 22.31 -6.53
CA ILE A 61 -3.97 21.11 -5.85
C ILE A 61 -5.09 20.54 -4.99
N THR A 62 -5.34 19.23 -5.13
CA THR A 62 -6.32 18.49 -4.32
C THR A 62 -5.59 17.34 -3.63
N SER A 63 -5.80 17.25 -2.32
CA SER A 63 -5.18 16.21 -1.49
C SER A 63 -6.23 15.31 -0.86
N PHE A 64 -6.00 14.00 -0.91
CA PHE A 64 -6.79 12.99 -0.21
C PHE A 64 -5.99 12.49 0.99
N ILE A 65 -6.56 12.66 2.18
CA ILE A 65 -5.96 12.29 3.46
C ILE A 65 -6.95 11.38 4.19
N GLY A 66 -6.46 10.25 4.69
CA GLY A 66 -7.27 9.24 5.38
C GLY A 66 -6.45 7.99 5.67
N GLY A 67 -7.12 6.92 6.09
CA GLY A 67 -6.51 5.61 6.41
C GLY A 67 -6.50 4.62 5.25
N LEU A 68 -6.82 5.05 4.02
CA LEU A 68 -6.93 4.16 2.86
C LEU A 68 -5.67 4.28 1.99
N ASP A 69 -4.88 3.21 1.96
CA ASP A 69 -3.69 3.09 1.12
C ASP A 69 -4.04 2.47 -0.26
N LEU A 70 -3.27 2.83 -1.30
CA LEU A 70 -3.37 2.20 -2.63
C LEU A 70 -2.59 0.88 -2.64
N CYS A 71 -3.10 -0.10 -1.90
CA CYS A 71 -2.54 -1.44 -1.76
C CYS A 71 -3.67 -2.48 -1.81
N ASP A 72 -3.30 -3.73 -2.08
CA ASP A 72 -4.23 -4.86 -2.08
C ASP A 72 -4.99 -4.97 -0.75
N GLY A 73 -6.22 -5.48 -0.79
CA GLY A 73 -7.11 -5.71 0.35
C GLY A 73 -7.84 -4.48 0.87
N HIS A 74 -7.62 -3.29 0.30
CA HIS A 74 -8.22 -2.04 0.76
C HIS A 74 -9.51 -1.67 0.02
N TYR A 75 -9.79 -2.30 -1.12
CA TYR A 75 -11.04 -2.09 -1.84
C TYR A 75 -12.18 -2.85 -1.15
N ASP A 76 -13.23 -2.14 -0.74
CA ASP A 76 -14.48 -2.74 -0.25
C ASP A 76 -15.66 -1.77 -0.45
N THR A 77 -16.85 -2.23 -0.11
CA THR A 77 -18.09 -1.47 -0.06
C THR A 77 -18.65 -1.49 1.36
N PRO A 78 -19.59 -0.61 1.73
CA PRO A 78 -20.21 -0.63 3.06
C PRO A 78 -20.91 -1.95 3.45
N LYS A 79 -21.08 -2.89 2.50
CA LYS A 79 -21.67 -4.21 2.73
C LYS A 79 -20.69 -5.23 3.32
N HIS A 80 -19.38 -4.99 3.27
CA HIS A 80 -18.32 -5.85 3.81
C HIS A 80 -18.54 -7.34 3.51
N ARG A 81 -18.57 -7.69 2.22
CA ARG A 81 -19.00 -9.01 1.77
C ARG A 81 -17.90 -10.04 2.01
N LEU A 82 -18.16 -11.03 2.86
CA LEU A 82 -17.15 -12.06 3.20
C LEU A 82 -16.92 -13.10 2.10
N PHE A 83 -17.98 -13.56 1.43
CA PHE A 83 -17.91 -14.70 0.50
C PHE A 83 -18.57 -14.44 -0.86
N ARG A 84 -19.17 -13.26 -1.05
CA ARG A 84 -19.79 -12.88 -2.32
C ARG A 84 -18.79 -12.11 -3.16
N ASP A 85 -18.88 -12.27 -4.47
CA ASP A 85 -18.08 -11.54 -5.46
C ASP A 85 -16.57 -11.84 -5.43
N LEU A 86 -16.18 -12.94 -4.75
CA LEU A 86 -14.79 -13.39 -4.66
C LEU A 86 -14.18 -13.72 -6.02
N ASP A 87 -15.00 -14.12 -6.98
CA ASP A 87 -14.64 -14.49 -8.35
C ASP A 87 -14.77 -13.33 -9.35
N ILE A 88 -15.23 -12.16 -8.90
CA ILE A 88 -15.40 -10.97 -9.75
C ILE A 88 -14.58 -9.79 -9.22
N VAL A 89 -15.16 -8.95 -8.38
CA VAL A 89 -14.55 -7.69 -7.92
C VAL A 89 -13.35 -7.95 -7.00
N PHE A 90 -13.33 -9.08 -6.30
CA PHE A 90 -12.24 -9.45 -5.39
C PHE A 90 -11.33 -10.57 -5.93
N ALA A 91 -11.45 -10.96 -7.21
CA ALA A 91 -10.78 -12.13 -7.80
C ALA A 91 -9.26 -12.16 -7.66
N ASN A 92 -8.62 -10.99 -7.61
CA ASN A 92 -7.18 -10.84 -7.44
C ASN A 92 -6.85 -9.94 -6.23
N ASP A 93 -7.81 -9.74 -5.33
CA ASP A 93 -7.71 -8.81 -4.21
C ASP A 93 -8.24 -9.42 -2.90
N PHE A 94 -8.17 -10.76 -2.79
CA PHE A 94 -8.55 -11.46 -1.56
C PHE A 94 -7.47 -11.25 -0.49
N HIS A 95 -7.84 -10.61 0.62
CA HIS A 95 -6.91 -10.29 1.71
C HIS A 95 -7.44 -10.80 3.05
N ASN A 96 -6.81 -11.85 3.59
CA ASN A 96 -7.09 -12.36 4.93
C ASN A 96 -5.79 -12.77 5.63
N PRO A 97 -5.12 -11.84 6.34
CA PRO A 97 -3.86 -12.13 7.02
C PRO A 97 -4.06 -12.89 8.34
N THR A 98 -5.31 -13.15 8.77
CA THR A 98 -5.61 -13.81 10.04
C THR A 98 -5.34 -15.31 10.00
N PHE A 99 -5.61 -15.96 8.86
CA PHE A 99 -5.39 -17.40 8.70
C PHE A 99 -4.16 -17.62 7.82
N LEU A 100 -3.16 -18.30 8.38
CA LEU A 100 -2.03 -18.79 7.59
C LEU A 100 -2.54 -19.89 6.66
N VAL A 101 -2.37 -19.71 5.36
CA VAL A 101 -2.57 -20.81 4.41
C VAL A 101 -1.40 -21.76 4.59
N SER A 102 -1.65 -22.99 5.05
CA SER A 102 -0.59 -24.01 5.04
C SER A 102 -0.26 -24.35 3.58
N ALA A 103 1.00 -24.29 3.21
CA ALA A 103 1.47 -24.59 1.86
C ALA A 103 1.27 -26.07 1.45
N ASP A 104 0.74 -26.90 2.35
CA ASP A 104 0.78 -28.37 2.24
C ASP A 104 -0.43 -28.99 1.52
N ASN A 105 -1.37 -28.21 0.96
CA ASN A 105 -2.59 -28.76 0.34
C ASN A 105 -2.86 -28.31 -1.10
N LEU A 106 -1.87 -27.77 -1.84
CA LEU A 106 -2.03 -27.46 -3.27
C LEU A 106 -1.55 -28.57 -4.23
N THR A 107 -1.51 -29.81 -3.76
CA THR A 107 -1.40 -31.00 -4.63
C THR A 107 -2.45 -32.03 -4.23
N LYS A 108 -3.70 -31.78 -4.61
CA LYS A 108 -4.65 -32.84 -5.00
C LYS A 108 -5.50 -32.34 -6.16
#